data_AF-A0A935QVR2-F1
#
_entry.id   AF-A0A935QVR2-F1
#
_cell.length_a   1.000
_cell.length_b   1.000
_cell.length_c   1.000
_cell.angle_alpha   90.00
_cell.angle_beta   90.00
_cell.angle_gamma   90.00
#
_symmetry.space_group_name_H-M   'P 1'
#
loop_
_entity.id
_entity.type
_entity.pdbx_description
1 polymer ?
#
loop_
_entity_poly.entity_id
_entity_poly.type
_entity_poly.pdbx_seq_one_letter_code
_entity_poly.pdbx_strand_id
1 'polypeptide(L)' 'MSLSADAAARAVNAANTASEADLRAMGLRGQQVTAVLGGRPYADIYALAATPYVGGKTLVSLGADR' A
#
# COMPACT_ATOMS: atom_id res chain seq x y z
N MET A 1 -5.07 6.05 16.20
CA MET A 1 -4.59 6.96 15.15
C MET A 1 -5.56 6.83 14.00
N SER A 2 -6.38 7.84 13.71
CA SER A 2 -7.35 7.77 12.61
C SER A 2 -6.66 8.20 11.34
N LEU A 3 -6.64 7.32 10.34
CA LEU A 3 -6.11 7.65 9.02
C LEU A 3 -7.00 8.71 8.38
N SER A 4 -6.44 9.75 7.76
CA SER A 4 -7.25 10.69 6.99
C SER A 4 -7.77 10.00 5.71
N ALA A 5 -8.97 10.37 5.25
CA ALA A 5 -9.54 9.81 4.03
C ALA A 5 -8.62 10.03 2.81
N ASP A 6 -7.94 11.18 2.75
CA ASP A 6 -6.94 11.49 1.71
C ASP A 6 -5.73 10.56 1.77
N ALA A 7 -5.21 10.27 2.97
CA ALA A 7 -4.08 9.37 3.12
C ALA A 7 -4.44 7.93 2.72
N ALA A 8 -5.65 7.49 3.05
CA ALA A 8 -6.17 6.19 2.64
C ALA A 8 -6.29 6.11 1.11
N ALA A 9 -6.88 7.12 0.48
CA ALA A 9 -7.03 7.18 -0.98
C ALA A 9 -5.67 7.18 -1.71
N ARG A 10 -4.68 7.93 -1.20
CA ARG A 10 -3.31 7.93 -1.75
C ARG A 10 -2.65 6.56 -1.65
N ALA A 11 -2.75 5.89 -0.51
CA ALA A 11 -2.16 4.57 -0.32
C ALA A 11 -2.78 3.53 -1.25
N VAL A 12 -4.10 3.54 -1.42
CA VAL A 12 -4.80 2.65 -2.36
C VAL A 12 -4.43 2.98 -3.80
N ASN A 13 -4.35 4.26 -4.16
CA ASN A 13 -3.94 4.67 -5.51
C ASN A 13 -2.51 4.21 -5.84
N ALA A 14 -1.56 4.44 -4.92
CA ALA A 14 -0.18 3.98 -5.08
C ALA A 14 -0.12 2.45 -5.16
N ALA A 15 -0.84 1.75 -4.29
CA ALA A 15 -0.90 0.29 -4.31
C ALA A 15 -1.43 -0.27 -5.64
N ASN A 16 -2.36 0.42 -6.30
CA ASN A 16 -2.95 -0.02 -7.57
C ASN A 16 -2.14 0.37 -8.82
N THR A 17 -1.42 1.49 -8.79
CA THR A 17 -0.84 2.10 -9.99
C THR A 17 0.69 2.09 -10.05
N ALA A 18 1.38 2.08 -8.90
CA ALA A 18 2.83 2.14 -8.86
C ALA A 18 3.49 0.94 -9.55
N SER A 19 4.62 1.15 -10.23
CA SER A 19 5.41 0.03 -10.74
C SER A 19 6.10 -0.74 -9.61
N GLU A 20 6.64 -1.91 -9.90
CA GLU A 20 7.48 -2.65 -8.94
C GLU A 20 8.66 -1.81 -8.44
N ALA A 21 9.28 -1.04 -9.35
CA ALA A 21 10.39 -0.14 -9.02
C ALA A 21 9.94 0.99 -8.09
N ASP A 22 8.78 1.58 -8.33
CA ASP A 22 8.22 2.64 -7.49
C ASP A 22 7.87 2.11 -6.08
N LEU A 23 7.26 0.94 -5.99
CA LEU A 23 6.97 0.30 -4.69
C LEU A 23 8.27 0.07 -3.90
N ARG A 24 9.35 -0.35 -4.56
CA ARG A 24 10.67 -0.44 -3.93
C ARG A 24 11.22 0.94 -3.56
N ALA A 25 11.07 1.96 -4.39
CA ALA A 25 11.48 3.33 -4.03
C ALA A 25 10.74 3.85 -2.79
N MET A 26 9.47 3.46 -2.60
CA MET A 26 8.64 3.76 -1.41
C MET A 26 9.04 2.96 -0.16
N GLY A 27 10.00 2.03 -0.28
CA GLY A 27 10.53 1.26 0.85
C GLY A 27 9.93 -0.14 1.03
N LEU A 28 9.05 -0.60 0.13
CA LEU A 28 8.57 -1.98 0.16
C LEU A 28 9.67 -2.94 -0.28
N ARG A 29 9.74 -4.11 0.35
CA ARG A 29 10.77 -5.14 0.07
C ARG A 29 10.17 -6.54 0.03
N GLY A 30 10.82 -7.41 -0.75
CA GLY A 30 10.52 -8.84 -0.80
C GLY A 30 9.03 -9.13 -0.99
N GLN A 31 8.47 -9.93 -0.07
CA GLN A 31 7.07 -10.38 -0.11
C GLN A 31 6.05 -9.25 -0.11
N GLN A 32 6.37 -8.06 0.44
CA GLN A 32 5.46 -6.92 0.42
C GLN A 32 5.18 -6.44 -1.00
N VAL A 33 6.20 -6.41 -1.84
CA VAL A 33 6.08 -5.96 -3.23
C VAL A 33 5.26 -6.96 -4.03
N THR A 34 5.59 -8.25 -3.92
CA THR A 34 4.86 -9.34 -4.58
C THR A 34 3.40 -9.37 -4.13
N ALA A 35 3.13 -9.20 -2.83
CA ALA A 35 1.78 -9.22 -2.30
C ALA A 35 0.96 -8.01 -2.78
N VAL A 36 1.53 -6.80 -2.74
CA VAL A 36 0.85 -5.60 -3.24
C VAL A 36 0.53 -5.74 -4.72
N LEU A 37 1.49 -6.17 -5.56
CA LEU A 37 1.26 -6.37 -7.00
C LEU A 37 0.23 -7.48 -7.27
N GLY A 38 0.32 -8.61 -6.56
CA GLY A 38 -0.52 -9.77 -6.78
C GLY A 38 -1.97 -9.61 -6.31
N GLY A 39 -2.23 -8.74 -5.34
CA GLY A 39 -3.58 -8.47 -4.82
C GLY A 39 -4.33 -7.34 -5.54
N ARG A 40 -3.76 -6.74 -6.58
CA ARG A 40 -4.44 -5.69 -7.37
C ARG A 40 -5.66 -6.27 -8.10
N PRO A 41 -6.75 -5.49 -8.26
CA PRO A 41 -6.96 -4.15 -7.72
C PRO A 41 -7.52 -4.17 -6.28
N TYR A 42 -7.12 -3.19 -5.46
CA TYR A 42 -7.70 -2.94 -4.15
C TYR A 42 -8.82 -1.91 -4.23
N ALA A 43 -9.97 -2.22 -3.63
CA ALA A 43 -11.12 -1.33 -3.56
C ALA A 43 -10.94 -0.20 -2.53
N ASP A 44 -10.33 -0.50 -1.40
CA ASP A 44 -10.13 0.42 -0.29
C ASP A 44 -8.90 0.05 0.56
N ILE A 45 -8.66 0.87 1.60
CA ILE A 45 -7.52 0.69 2.50
C ILE A 45 -7.64 -0.58 3.36
N TYR A 46 -8.85 -1.07 3.61
CA TYR A 46 -9.09 -2.27 4.40
C TYR A 46 -8.75 -3.52 3.61
N ALA A 47 -9.13 -3.57 2.32
CA ALA A 47 -8.73 -4.62 1.40
C ALA A 47 -7.20 -4.68 1.27
N LEU A 48 -6.54 -3.52 1.17
CA LEU A 48 -5.09 -3.43 1.14
C LEU A 48 -4.45 -3.90 2.47
N ALA A 49 -4.98 -3.48 3.61
CA ALA A 49 -4.48 -3.87 4.94
C ALA A 49 -4.72 -5.35 5.29
N ALA A 50 -5.69 -6.00 4.64
CA ALA A 50 -5.96 -7.42 4.80
C ALA A 50 -4.97 -8.30 4.01
N THR A 51 -4.21 -7.72 3.07
CA THR A 51 -3.25 -8.45 2.25
C THR A 51 -2.11 -9.02 3.11
N PRO A 52 -1.74 -10.31 2.95
CA PRO A 52 -0.59 -10.88 3.62
C PRO A 52 0.67 -10.03 3.41
N TYR A 53 1.46 -9.85 4.47
CA TYR A 53 2.68 -9.04 4.48
C TYR A 53 2.49 -7.52 4.33
N VAL A 54 1.25 -7.02 4.16
CA VAL A 54 0.94 -5.58 4.18
C VAL A 54 0.55 -5.18 5.60
N GLY A 55 1.49 -4.57 6.32
CA GLY A 55 1.27 -4.06 7.67
C GLY A 55 1.24 -2.53 7.71
N GLY A 56 1.07 -1.96 8.90
CA GLY A 56 1.04 -0.50 9.09
C GLY A 56 2.23 0.23 8.46
N LYS A 57 3.45 -0.32 8.56
CA LYS A 57 4.64 0.26 7.89
C LYS A 57 4.53 0.29 6.36
N THR A 58 3.93 -0.73 5.76
CA THR A 58 3.68 -0.77 4.31
C THR A 58 2.66 0.30 3.90
N LEU A 59 1.60 0.46 4.69
CA LEU A 59 0.60 1.50 4.45
C LEU A 59 1.22 2.89 4.56
N VAL A 60 2.04 3.14 5.60
CA VAL A 60 2.79 4.40 5.77
C VAL A 60 3.69 4.67 4.56
N SER A 61 4.44 3.67 4.09
CA SER A 61 5.27 3.75 2.89
C SER A 61 4.47 4.11 1.63
N LEU A 62 3.23 3.64 1.53
CA LEU A 62 2.32 3.95 0.42
C LEU A 62 1.64 5.34 0.56
N GLY A 63 1.89 6.05 1.67
CA GLY A 63 1.39 7.41 1.90
C GLY A 63 0.21 7.50 2.87
N ALA A 64 -0.04 6.45 3.67
CA ALA A 64 -1.15 6.40 4.62
C ALA A 64 -0.99 7.27 5.87
N ASP A 65 0.16 7.93 6.10
CA ASP A 65 0.41 8.64 7.37
C ASP A 65 1.28 9.90 7.23
N ARG A 66 1.00 10.72 6.21
CA ARG A 66 1.61 12.05 6.07
C ARG A 66 0.72 13.15 6.60
#